data_AF-A0AA37BPB5-F1
#
_entry.id   AF-A0AA37BPB5-F1
#
_cell.length_a   1.000
_cell.length_b   1.000
_cell.length_c   1.000
_cell.angle_alpha   90.00
_cell.angle_beta   90.00
_cell.angle_gamma   90.00
#
_symmetry.space_group_name_H-M   'P 1'
#
loop_
_entity.id
_entity.type
_entity.pdbx_description
1 polymer ?
#
loop_
_entity_poly.entity_id
_entity_poly.type
_entity_poly.pdbx_seq_one_letter_code
_entity_poly.pdbx_strand_id
1 'polypeptide(L)'
;MEKLQRIDAYWRAANYLSVGQIYLLDNPLLTEPLAVEHIKPRLLGHWGTTPGLNFCFAHLNRIIAERDQEMIYIAGPGHGGPAAVAHAWLEGSYTEKYPDITRDAAGMRKLFRQFSFPGGVPSHVAPETPGSIHEGGELGYALAHAYGAAFDNPELVDAGLPCGVAFLNCHATMVVFSNSIGVNMPRLLCRRQTGGAPGAIAHVVDQLGVYRKALRGWVHQAEIDDGQRLGTSTSDAQKITELEREVRELRRAGKILKTAACLRCRASVPDQK
;
A
#
# COMPACT_ATOMS: atom_id res chain seq x y z
N MET A 1 21.66 16.26 -13.83
CA MET A 1 22.35 15.03 -13.34
C MET A 1 22.25 14.85 -11.83
N GLU A 2 22.34 15.92 -11.04
CA GLU A 2 22.35 15.89 -9.57
C GLU A 2 21.19 15.13 -8.90
N LYS A 3 19.97 15.22 -9.44
CA LYS A 3 18.77 14.60 -8.83
C LYS A 3 18.79 13.07 -8.84
N LEU A 4 19.13 12.46 -9.97
CA LEU A 4 19.25 10.99 -10.06
C LEU A 4 20.39 10.47 -9.20
N GLN A 5 21.47 11.23 -9.04
CA GLN A 5 22.56 10.89 -8.14
C GLN A 5 22.13 10.91 -6.67
N ARG A 6 21.28 11.88 -6.26
CA ARG A 6 20.71 11.90 -4.91
C ARG A 6 19.78 10.71 -4.64
N ILE A 7 18.96 10.32 -5.62
CA ILE A 7 18.07 9.15 -5.52
C ILE A 7 18.90 7.87 -5.44
N ASP A 8 19.92 7.72 -6.28
CA ASP A 8 20.85 6.59 -6.22
C ASP A 8 21.58 6.52 -4.87
N ALA A 9 22.05 7.65 -4.35
CA ALA A 9 22.68 7.71 -3.04
C ALA A 9 21.72 7.31 -1.91
N TYR A 10 20.47 7.77 -1.96
CA TYR A 10 19.43 7.38 -0.99
C TYR A 10 19.12 5.89 -1.08
N TRP A 11 18.95 5.35 -2.29
CA TRP A 11 18.71 3.93 -2.52
C TRP A 11 19.86 3.06 -2.00
N ARG A 12 21.11 3.46 -2.28
CA ARG A 12 22.31 2.77 -1.76
C ARG A 12 22.42 2.85 -0.24
N ALA A 13 22.08 3.99 0.37
CA ALA A 13 22.03 4.14 1.82
C ALA A 13 20.97 3.21 2.44
N ALA A 14 19.77 3.16 1.87
CA ALA A 14 18.71 2.24 2.31
C ALA A 14 19.16 0.77 2.19
N ASN A 15 19.77 0.39 1.07
CA ASN A 15 20.34 -0.95 0.88
C ASN A 15 21.41 -1.29 1.92
N TYR A 16 22.31 -0.35 2.20
CA TYR A 16 23.35 -0.52 3.22
C TYR A 16 22.73 -0.74 4.61
N LEU A 17 21.75 0.08 4.99
CA LEU A 17 21.02 -0.08 6.26
C LEU A 17 20.28 -1.42 6.33
N SER A 18 19.68 -1.87 5.22
CA SER A 18 19.00 -3.17 5.16
C SER A 18 19.98 -4.33 5.34
N VAL A 19 21.17 -4.29 4.72
CA VAL A 19 22.22 -5.30 4.95
C VAL A 19 22.71 -5.24 6.39
N GLY A 20 22.97 -4.04 6.94
CA GLY A 20 23.38 -3.88 8.32
C GLY A 20 22.40 -4.51 9.31
N GLN A 21 21.10 -4.30 9.10
CA GLN A 21 20.04 -4.95 9.88
C GLN A 21 20.08 -6.48 9.81
N ILE A 22 20.35 -7.08 8.66
CA ILE A 22 20.37 -8.54 8.51
C ILE A 22 21.64 -9.16 9.12
N TYR A 23 22.79 -8.50 8.97
CA TYR A 23 24.09 -9.12 9.21
C TYR A 23 24.83 -8.61 10.45
N LEU A 24 24.69 -7.34 10.85
CA LEU A 24 25.61 -6.71 11.80
C LEU A 24 25.03 -6.60 13.22
N LEU A 25 25.88 -6.87 14.21
CA LEU A 25 25.69 -6.55 15.64
C LEU A 25 26.41 -5.26 16.03
N ASP A 26 27.53 -4.98 15.38
CA ASP A 26 28.43 -3.86 15.70
C ASP A 26 29.16 -3.36 14.45
N ASN A 27 30.00 -2.33 14.61
CA ASN A 27 30.77 -1.67 13.56
C ASN A 27 29.89 -1.26 12.36
N PRO A 28 28.80 -0.50 12.59
CA PRO A 28 27.77 -0.25 11.59
C PRO A 28 28.27 0.58 10.40
N LEU A 29 29.40 1.28 10.53
CA LEU A 29 30.01 2.10 9.48
C LEU A 29 31.31 1.51 8.91
N LEU A 30 31.70 0.31 9.35
CA LEU A 30 32.94 -0.35 8.93
C LEU A 30 34.18 0.55 9.12
N THR A 31 34.24 1.29 10.22
CA THR A 31 35.37 2.18 10.56
C THR A 31 36.65 1.41 10.88
N GLU A 32 36.52 0.14 11.21
CA GLU A 32 37.58 -0.84 11.34
C GLU A 32 37.31 -2.06 10.45
N PRO A 33 38.34 -2.87 10.10
CA PRO A 33 38.15 -4.08 9.32
C PRO A 33 37.08 -5.01 9.91
N LEU A 34 36.23 -5.58 9.05
CA LEU A 34 35.13 -6.43 9.48
C LEU A 34 35.68 -7.72 10.14
N ALA A 35 35.24 -7.97 11.38
CA ALA A 35 35.58 -9.15 12.17
C ALA A 35 34.32 -9.98 12.44
N VAL A 36 34.50 -11.26 12.83
CA VAL A 36 33.38 -12.20 13.04
C VAL A 36 32.47 -11.74 14.17
N GLU A 37 33.03 -11.07 15.17
CA GLU A 37 32.35 -10.54 16.35
C GLU A 37 31.34 -9.44 16.00
N HIS A 38 31.53 -8.77 14.85
CA HIS A 38 30.60 -7.76 14.33
C HIS A 38 29.37 -8.38 13.67
N ILE A 39 29.38 -9.69 13.38
CA ILE A 39 28.34 -10.38 12.64
C ILE A 39 27.38 -11.09 13.60
N LYS A 40 26.08 -11.06 13.30
CA LYS A 40 25.06 -11.79 14.06
C LYS A 40 25.34 -13.30 14.03
N PRO A 41 25.25 -14.00 15.17
CA PRO A 41 25.43 -15.46 15.21
C PRO A 41 24.32 -16.21 14.48
N ARG A 42 23.15 -15.57 14.30
CA ARG A 42 22.03 -16.08 13.51
C ARG A 42 21.59 -14.99 12.54
N LEU A 43 21.68 -15.29 11.25
CA LEU A 43 21.26 -14.39 10.18
C LEU A 43 19.77 -14.60 9.92
N LEU A 44 18.96 -13.59 10.23
CA LEU A 44 17.51 -13.61 10.06
C LEU A 44 17.07 -12.36 9.30
N GLY A 45 16.21 -12.55 8.30
CA GLY A 45 15.75 -11.49 7.40
C GLY A 45 15.83 -11.91 5.93
N HIS A 46 15.16 -11.16 5.06
CA HIS A 46 15.11 -11.47 3.63
C HIS A 46 15.79 -10.37 2.82
N TRP A 47 16.83 -10.74 2.07
CA TRP A 47 17.49 -9.82 1.14
C TRP A 47 16.77 -9.77 -0.22
N GLY A 48 16.24 -10.89 -0.73
CA GLY A 48 15.84 -11.01 -2.13
C GLY A 48 14.86 -9.95 -2.66
N THR A 49 13.88 -9.51 -1.86
CA THR A 49 12.92 -8.47 -2.25
C THR A 49 13.38 -7.05 -1.89
N THR A 50 14.28 -6.93 -0.93
CA THR A 50 14.57 -5.69 -0.19
C THR A 50 15.18 -4.59 -1.06
N PRO A 51 16.15 -4.84 -1.96
CA PRO A 51 16.64 -3.82 -2.88
C PRO A 51 15.59 -3.28 -3.84
N GLY A 52 14.65 -4.13 -4.26
CA GLY A 52 13.52 -3.73 -5.11
C GLY A 52 12.54 -2.83 -4.37
N LEU A 53 12.22 -3.17 -3.12
CA LEU A 53 11.43 -2.31 -2.23
C LEU A 53 12.11 -0.95 -2.01
N ASN A 54 13.40 -0.96 -1.67
CA ASN A 54 14.17 0.27 -1.46
C ASN A 54 14.21 1.16 -2.70
N PHE A 55 14.31 0.55 -3.89
CA PHE A 55 14.29 1.28 -5.16
C PHE A 55 12.95 1.99 -5.34
N CYS A 56 11.84 1.28 -5.13
CA CYS A 56 10.51 1.85 -5.23
C CYS A 56 10.29 2.97 -4.21
N PHE A 57 10.58 2.75 -2.92
CA PHE A 57 10.51 3.80 -1.90
C PHE A 57 11.30 5.06 -2.29
N ALA A 58 12.55 4.92 -2.74
CA ALA A 58 13.38 6.05 -3.15
C ALA A 58 12.72 6.88 -4.27
N HIS A 59 12.12 6.21 -5.26
CA HIS A 59 11.44 6.84 -6.37
C HIS A 59 10.06 7.41 -5.99
N LEU A 60 9.38 6.84 -5.01
CA LEU A 60 8.10 7.33 -4.50
C LEU A 60 8.29 8.55 -3.61
N ASN A 61 9.26 8.54 -2.70
CA ASN A 61 9.64 9.71 -1.91
C ASN A 61 10.00 10.89 -2.81
N ARG A 62 10.66 10.63 -3.93
CA ARG A 62 10.88 11.64 -4.96
C ARG A 62 9.55 12.20 -5.50
N ILE A 63 8.58 11.35 -5.84
CA ILE A 63 7.28 11.81 -6.37
C ILE A 63 6.53 12.63 -5.31
N ILE A 64 6.48 12.16 -4.06
CA ILE A 64 5.89 12.88 -2.92
C ILE A 64 6.51 14.28 -2.82
N ALA A 65 7.84 14.37 -2.76
CA ALA A 65 8.53 15.65 -2.62
C ALA A 65 8.42 16.59 -3.84
N GLU A 66 8.32 16.04 -5.06
CA GLU A 66 8.21 16.85 -6.27
C GLU A 66 6.80 17.36 -6.55
N ARG A 67 5.78 16.60 -6.11
CA ARG A 67 4.39 16.83 -6.47
C ARG A 67 3.52 17.23 -5.29
N ASP A 68 4.09 17.29 -4.09
CA ASP A 68 3.38 17.51 -2.84
C ASP A 68 2.20 16.52 -2.70
N GLN A 69 2.48 15.26 -3.04
CA GLN A 69 1.45 14.22 -3.15
C GLN A 69 1.41 13.39 -1.88
N GLU A 70 0.26 13.37 -1.22
CA GLU A 70 -0.03 12.43 -0.14
C GLU A 70 -0.05 11.01 -0.69
N MET A 71 0.73 10.10 -0.09
CA MET A 71 0.85 8.70 -0.49
C MET A 71 0.96 7.78 0.72
N ILE A 72 0.38 6.59 0.58
CA ILE A 72 0.64 5.45 1.47
C ILE A 72 1.30 4.31 0.68
N TYR A 73 2.26 3.64 1.31
CA TYR A 73 2.97 2.51 0.71
C TYR A 73 2.52 1.19 1.34
N ILE A 74 1.93 0.30 0.52
CA ILE A 74 1.55 -1.05 0.96
C ILE A 74 2.58 -2.06 0.44
N ALA A 75 3.41 -2.55 1.36
CA ALA A 75 4.44 -3.53 1.07
C ALA A 75 3.84 -4.95 1.02
N GLY A 76 3.47 -5.42 -0.16
CA GLY A 76 3.01 -6.80 -0.35
C GLY A 76 4.01 -7.86 0.14
N PRO A 77 5.29 -7.85 -0.27
CA PRO A 77 6.30 -8.76 0.26
C PRO A 77 6.77 -8.24 1.63
N GLY A 78 5.91 -8.41 2.63
CA GLY A 78 6.13 -7.91 3.99
C GLY A 78 7.37 -8.48 4.67
N HIS A 79 7.85 -9.64 4.23
CA HIS A 79 9.12 -10.20 4.69
C HIS A 79 10.34 -9.32 4.35
N GLY A 80 10.16 -8.28 3.52
CA GLY A 80 11.11 -7.20 3.26
C GLY A 80 11.13 -6.10 4.34
N GLY A 81 10.86 -6.44 5.60
CA GLY A 81 10.90 -5.54 6.75
C GLY A 81 12.13 -4.61 6.83
N PRO A 82 13.37 -5.06 6.49
CA PRO A 82 14.54 -4.19 6.53
C PRO A 82 14.43 -2.95 5.64
N ALA A 83 13.64 -3.00 4.56
CA ALA A 83 13.41 -1.85 3.68
C ALA A 83 12.60 -0.77 4.41
N ALA A 84 11.43 -1.14 4.94
CA ALA A 84 10.54 -0.21 5.62
C ALA A 84 11.21 0.43 6.85
N VAL A 85 11.94 -0.35 7.64
CA VAL A 85 12.70 0.14 8.79
C VAL A 85 13.82 1.09 8.36
N ALA A 86 14.55 0.78 7.29
CA ALA A 86 15.61 1.66 6.76
C ALA A 86 15.05 3.02 6.32
N HIS A 87 13.94 3.02 5.60
CA HIS A 87 13.29 4.25 5.15
C HIS A 87 12.78 5.10 6.32
N ALA A 88 12.05 4.49 7.28
CA ALA A 88 11.59 5.20 8.46
C ALA A 88 12.76 5.84 9.26
N TRP A 89 13.91 5.18 9.32
CA TRP A 89 15.09 5.74 10.01
C TRP A 89 15.78 6.86 9.21
N LEU A 90 15.90 6.72 7.89
CA LEU A 90 16.44 7.77 7.01
C LEU A 90 15.57 9.03 6.98
N GLU A 91 14.26 8.87 7.10
CA GLU A 91 13.29 9.98 7.14
C GLU A 91 13.23 10.61 8.54
N GLY A 92 13.45 9.82 9.59
CA GLY A 92 13.50 10.26 10.98
C GLY A 92 12.26 9.89 11.80
N SER A 93 11.19 9.44 11.15
CA SER A 93 9.97 8.94 11.81
C SER A 93 10.24 7.76 12.74
N TYR A 94 11.28 6.96 12.46
CA TYR A 94 11.73 5.92 13.38
C TYR A 94 12.30 6.46 14.67
N THR A 95 13.11 7.53 14.61
CA THR A 95 13.67 8.20 15.80
C THR A 95 12.59 8.97 16.56
N GLU A 96 11.61 9.55 15.89
CA GLU A 96 10.46 10.19 16.54
C GLU A 96 9.66 9.20 17.39
N LYS A 97 9.44 7.98 16.88
CA LYS A 97 8.75 6.90 17.62
C LYS A 97 9.65 6.23 18.65
N TYR A 98 10.94 6.05 18.35
CA TYR A 98 11.93 5.38 19.19
C TYR A 98 13.13 6.31 19.46
N PRO A 99 13.02 7.23 20.43
CA PRO A 99 14.05 8.26 20.67
C PRO A 99 15.45 7.73 20.96
N ASP A 100 15.55 6.51 21.50
CA ASP A 100 16.82 5.85 21.80
C ASP A 100 17.59 5.42 20.55
N ILE A 101 16.94 5.42 19.38
CA ILE A 101 17.49 4.99 18.09
C ILE A 101 17.71 6.23 17.25
N THR A 102 18.76 6.95 17.60
CA THR A 102 19.16 8.23 17.02
C THR A 102 19.64 8.11 15.58
N ARG A 103 19.73 9.23 14.87
CA ARG A 103 20.24 9.32 13.49
C ARG A 103 21.76 9.55 13.43
N ASP A 104 22.50 8.74 14.18
CA ASP A 104 23.95 8.76 14.26
C ASP A 104 24.52 7.31 14.26
N ALA A 105 25.84 7.17 14.41
CA ALA A 105 26.49 5.86 14.41
C ALA A 105 26.02 4.96 15.58
N ALA A 106 25.74 5.53 16.76
CA ALA A 106 25.28 4.78 17.92
C ALA A 106 23.84 4.29 17.74
N GLY A 107 22.96 5.14 17.21
CA GLY A 107 21.61 4.76 16.85
C GLY A 107 21.57 3.75 15.70
N MET A 108 22.43 3.89 14.68
CA MET A 108 22.56 2.92 13.59
C MET A 108 23.00 1.55 14.11
N ARG A 109 23.94 1.50 15.07
CA ARG A 109 24.34 0.25 15.75
C ARG A 109 23.14 -0.41 16.44
N LYS A 110 22.34 0.35 17.18
CA LYS A 110 21.13 -0.17 17.84
C LYS A 110 20.11 -0.66 16.81
N LEU A 111 19.87 0.11 15.75
CA LEU A 111 18.98 -0.23 14.63
C LEU A 111 19.36 -1.57 14.00
N PHE A 112 20.65 -1.80 13.74
CA PHE A 112 21.13 -3.04 13.16
C PHE A 112 20.96 -4.20 14.13
N ARG A 113 21.42 -4.03 15.37
CA ARG A 113 21.42 -5.07 16.39
C ARG A 113 20.03 -5.60 16.72
N GLN A 114 19.02 -4.73 16.84
CA GLN A 114 17.67 -5.12 17.24
C GLN A 114 16.89 -5.90 16.18
N PHE A 115 17.24 -5.79 14.90
CA PHE A 115 16.45 -6.41 13.84
C PHE A 115 16.48 -7.94 13.93
N SER A 116 15.32 -8.59 14.01
CA SER A 116 15.19 -10.04 14.16
C SER A 116 16.05 -10.63 15.29
N PHE A 117 16.17 -9.90 16.40
CA PHE A 117 16.98 -10.29 17.56
C PHE A 117 16.07 -10.50 18.79
N PRO A 118 16.43 -11.39 19.74
CA PRO A 118 15.65 -11.54 20.97
C PRO A 118 15.46 -10.20 21.70
N GLY A 119 14.20 -9.85 21.96
CA GLY A 119 13.82 -8.56 22.57
C GLY A 119 13.95 -7.34 21.64
N GLY A 120 14.20 -7.55 20.35
CA GLY A 120 14.25 -6.52 19.32
C GLY A 120 12.97 -6.47 18.47
N VAL A 121 13.11 -6.14 17.18
CA VAL A 121 11.98 -5.92 16.27
C VAL A 121 11.78 -7.09 15.28
N PRO A 122 10.57 -7.29 14.75
CA PRO A 122 10.24 -8.36 13.81
C PRO A 122 10.99 -8.28 12.47
N SER A 123 10.98 -9.38 11.72
CA SER A 123 11.57 -9.47 10.39
C SER A 123 10.68 -8.91 9.26
N HIS A 124 9.39 -8.74 9.54
CA HIS A 124 8.38 -8.25 8.60
C HIS A 124 8.13 -6.75 8.76
N VAL A 125 7.30 -6.16 7.90
CA VAL A 125 6.83 -4.76 8.00
C VAL A 125 5.77 -4.63 9.12
N ALA A 126 6.12 -5.09 10.32
CA ALA A 126 5.21 -5.22 11.45
C ALA A 126 4.58 -3.88 11.88
N PRO A 127 3.47 -3.89 12.65
CA PRO A 127 2.78 -2.68 13.13
C PRO A 127 3.66 -1.73 13.96
N GLU A 128 4.75 -2.23 14.52
CA GLU A 128 5.74 -1.41 15.23
C GLU A 128 6.51 -0.48 14.27
N THR A 129 6.59 -0.81 12.99
CA THR A 129 7.27 -0.01 11.97
C THR A 129 6.43 1.23 11.64
N PRO A 130 6.97 2.46 11.81
CA PRO A 130 6.28 3.67 11.39
C PRO A 130 5.85 3.60 9.92
N GLY A 131 4.63 4.06 9.63
CA GLY A 131 4.04 4.01 8.29
C GLY A 131 3.43 2.66 7.89
N SER A 132 3.57 1.59 8.69
CA SER A 132 2.94 0.30 8.38
C SER A 132 1.48 0.24 8.80
N ILE A 133 0.62 -0.14 7.85
CA ILE A 133 -0.76 -0.61 8.09
C ILE A 133 -1.00 -2.02 7.50
N HIS A 134 0.05 -2.65 6.97
CA HIS A 134 0.00 -3.94 6.29
C HIS A 134 1.32 -4.66 6.52
N GLU A 135 1.29 -5.71 7.33
CA GLU A 135 2.51 -6.45 7.69
C GLU A 135 3.08 -7.27 6.53
N GLY A 136 2.22 -7.82 5.67
CA GLY A 136 2.60 -8.65 4.52
C GLY A 136 3.29 -9.97 4.89
N GLY A 137 3.04 -10.51 6.09
CA GLY A 137 3.48 -11.84 6.49
C GLY A 137 2.66 -12.94 5.81
N GLU A 138 1.33 -12.83 5.87
CA GLU A 138 0.44 -13.61 5.01
C GLU A 138 0.18 -12.84 3.72
N LEU A 139 0.70 -13.36 2.61
CA LEU A 139 0.58 -12.73 1.30
C LEU A 139 -0.86 -12.82 0.76
N GLY A 140 -1.29 -11.79 0.02
CA GLY A 140 -2.56 -11.80 -0.73
C GLY A 140 -3.49 -10.63 -0.44
N TYR A 141 -3.35 -9.97 0.72
CA TYR A 141 -4.27 -8.91 1.15
C TYR A 141 -3.83 -7.49 0.77
N ALA A 142 -2.65 -7.32 0.18
CA ALA A 142 -2.06 -6.03 -0.13
C ALA A 142 -3.00 -5.14 -0.96
N LEU A 143 -3.59 -5.68 -2.03
CA LEU A 143 -4.56 -4.93 -2.84
C LEU A 143 -5.82 -4.58 -2.05
N ALA A 144 -6.39 -5.52 -1.30
CA ALA A 144 -7.60 -5.27 -0.53
C ALA A 144 -7.39 -4.15 0.51
N HIS A 145 -6.27 -4.18 1.23
CA HIS A 145 -5.91 -3.14 2.20
C HIS A 145 -5.65 -1.80 1.51
N ALA A 146 -4.99 -1.83 0.35
CA ALA A 146 -4.74 -0.65 -0.45
C ALA A 146 -6.06 0.01 -0.90
N TYR A 147 -6.98 -0.76 -1.51
CA TYR A 147 -8.29 -0.25 -1.90
C TYR A 147 -9.10 0.28 -0.71
N GLY A 148 -9.07 -0.42 0.43
CA GLY A 148 -9.73 0.04 1.64
C GLY A 148 -9.17 1.35 2.18
N ALA A 149 -7.84 1.54 2.14
CA ALA A 149 -7.19 2.76 2.59
C ALA A 149 -7.51 3.98 1.70
N ALA A 150 -7.71 3.76 0.40
CA ALA A 150 -8.10 4.79 -0.55
C ALA A 150 -9.60 5.12 -0.52
N PHE A 151 -10.44 4.26 0.07
CA PHE A 151 -11.88 4.45 0.12
C PHE A 151 -12.25 5.68 0.96
N ASP A 152 -13.11 6.55 0.43
CA ASP A 152 -13.48 7.84 1.02
C ASP A 152 -12.30 8.79 1.34
N ASN A 153 -11.12 8.58 0.73
CA ASN A 153 -9.93 9.40 0.93
C ASN A 153 -9.36 9.92 -0.40
N PRO A 154 -10.02 10.92 -1.04
CA PRO A 154 -9.66 11.37 -2.39
C PRO A 154 -8.31 12.10 -2.45
N GLU A 155 -7.85 12.70 -1.36
CA GLU A 155 -6.58 13.44 -1.29
C GLU A 155 -5.36 12.51 -1.20
N LEU A 156 -5.50 11.35 -0.55
CA LEU A 156 -4.54 10.23 -0.63
C LEU A 156 -4.37 9.71 -2.08
N VAL A 157 -5.24 10.17 -2.99
CA VAL A 157 -5.39 9.73 -4.37
C VAL A 157 -5.36 10.92 -5.37
N ASP A 158 -5.02 12.15 -4.92
CA ASP A 158 -5.35 13.37 -5.68
C ASP A 158 -4.93 13.36 -7.18
N ALA A 159 -5.86 13.83 -8.00
CA ALA A 159 -6.05 13.50 -9.42
C ALA A 159 -5.46 14.55 -10.39
N GLY A 160 -4.44 15.29 -9.97
CA GLY A 160 -3.95 16.48 -10.70
C GLY A 160 -2.87 16.27 -11.77
N LEU A 161 -2.12 15.16 -11.79
CA LEU A 161 -1.00 14.97 -12.74
C LEU A 161 -0.79 13.52 -13.19
N PRO A 162 -0.34 13.27 -14.44
CA PRO A 162 0.00 11.93 -14.90
C PRO A 162 1.33 11.49 -14.26
N CYS A 163 1.28 10.55 -13.33
CA CYS A 163 2.41 9.70 -12.94
C CYS A 163 1.89 8.30 -12.69
N GLY A 164 2.48 7.34 -13.41
CA GLY A 164 1.90 6.04 -13.66
C GLY A 164 1.98 5.07 -12.50
N VAL A 165 1.05 4.12 -12.59
CA VAL A 165 0.99 2.87 -11.84
C VAL A 165 2.27 2.06 -12.05
N ALA A 166 2.94 1.69 -10.96
CA ALA A 166 4.06 0.74 -10.99
C ALA A 166 3.61 -0.61 -10.38
N PHE A 167 3.15 -1.52 -11.23
CA PHE A 167 3.10 -2.94 -10.89
C PHE A 167 4.46 -3.57 -11.22
N LEU A 168 5.34 -3.73 -10.23
CA LEU A 168 6.56 -4.53 -10.43
C LEU A 168 6.27 -5.98 -10.02
N ASN A 169 6.27 -6.88 -11.00
CA ASN A 169 6.01 -8.30 -10.78
C ASN A 169 7.26 -8.96 -10.20
N CYS A 170 7.29 -9.18 -8.88
CA CYS A 170 8.10 -10.22 -8.24
C CYS A 170 7.28 -10.83 -7.10
N HIS A 171 6.23 -11.59 -7.47
CA HIS A 171 5.47 -12.49 -6.58
C HIS A 171 4.82 -11.91 -5.31
N ALA A 172 4.80 -10.60 -5.11
CA ALA A 172 4.02 -9.96 -4.07
C ALA A 172 3.68 -8.53 -4.47
N THR A 173 2.39 -8.21 -4.44
CA THR A 173 1.83 -6.98 -4.97
C THR A 173 2.35 -5.75 -4.22
N MET A 174 3.17 -4.94 -4.88
CA MET A 174 3.44 -3.57 -4.45
C MET A 174 2.30 -2.68 -4.94
N VAL A 175 1.66 -1.94 -4.03
CA VAL A 175 0.61 -0.98 -4.40
C VAL A 175 0.99 0.39 -3.89
N VAL A 176 1.06 1.31 -4.83
CA VAL A 176 1.22 2.74 -4.60
C VAL A 176 0.07 3.39 -5.36
N PHE A 177 -0.76 4.16 -4.67
CA PHE A 177 -1.75 4.96 -5.35
C PHE A 177 -1.12 6.26 -5.84
N SER A 178 -1.13 6.42 -7.15
CA SER A 178 -1.35 7.68 -7.83
C SER A 178 -2.10 7.31 -9.11
N ASN A 179 -3.15 8.07 -9.41
CA ASN A 179 -4.31 7.68 -10.21
C ASN A 179 -4.01 6.90 -11.50
N SER A 180 -4.57 5.68 -11.62
CA SER A 180 -5.38 5.25 -12.78
C SER A 180 -5.97 3.86 -12.50
N ILE A 181 -7.03 3.79 -11.70
CA ILE A 181 -7.97 2.66 -11.76
C ILE A 181 -9.41 3.20 -11.72
N GLY A 182 -9.75 3.97 -12.74
CA GLY A 182 -11.03 3.80 -13.40
C GLY A 182 -10.95 2.55 -14.29
N VAL A 183 -11.99 1.74 -14.26
CA VAL A 183 -12.14 0.42 -14.88
C VAL A 183 -11.63 0.37 -16.34
N ASN A 184 -10.36 0.00 -16.60
CA ASN A 184 -9.92 -0.38 -17.96
C ASN A 184 -8.53 -1.08 -18.10
N MET A 185 -7.97 -1.65 -17.03
CA MET A 185 -6.65 -2.34 -17.11
C MET A 185 -6.59 -3.60 -18.02
N PRO A 186 -7.63 -4.46 -18.13
CA PRO A 186 -7.54 -5.66 -18.97
C PRO A 186 -7.41 -5.35 -20.46
N ARG A 187 -8.02 -4.24 -20.91
CA ARG A 187 -8.06 -3.83 -22.32
C ARG A 187 -6.76 -3.15 -22.73
N LEU A 188 -6.16 -2.33 -21.87
CA LEU A 188 -4.89 -1.64 -22.16
C LEU A 188 -3.74 -2.64 -22.33
N LEU A 189 -3.71 -3.71 -21.52
CA LEU A 189 -2.72 -4.79 -21.64
C LEU A 189 -2.91 -5.60 -22.93
N CYS A 190 -4.15 -6.01 -23.24
CA CYS A 190 -4.45 -6.77 -24.46
C CYS A 190 -4.17 -5.97 -25.75
N ARG A 191 -4.51 -4.67 -25.77
CA ARG A 191 -4.38 -3.83 -26.98
C ARG A 191 -2.95 -3.40 -27.25
N ARG A 192 -2.13 -3.18 -26.21
CA ARG A 192 -0.69 -2.84 -26.37
C ARG A 192 0.17 -4.04 -26.76
N GLN A 193 -0.15 -5.26 -26.32
CA GLN A 193 0.72 -6.41 -26.54
C GLN A 193 0.42 -7.23 -27.81
N THR A 194 -0.81 -7.22 -28.35
CA THR A 194 -1.17 -8.22 -29.39
C THR A 194 -2.01 -7.72 -30.56
N GLY A 195 -2.31 -6.42 -30.67
CA GLY A 195 -3.00 -5.87 -31.84
C GLY A 195 -4.39 -6.45 -32.13
N GLY A 196 -5.02 -7.16 -31.18
CA GLY A 196 -6.36 -7.74 -31.35
C GLY A 196 -6.42 -9.16 -31.91
N ALA A 197 -5.31 -9.91 -31.94
CA ALA A 197 -5.30 -11.28 -32.44
C ALA A 197 -6.01 -12.30 -31.51
N PRO A 198 -6.69 -13.33 -32.04
CA PRO A 198 -7.25 -14.43 -31.26
C PRO A 198 -6.15 -15.16 -30.48
N GLY A 199 -6.21 -15.12 -29.14
CA GLY A 199 -5.18 -15.68 -28.26
C GLY A 199 -4.64 -14.69 -27.21
N ALA A 200 -4.91 -13.39 -27.38
CA ALA A 200 -4.48 -12.33 -26.47
C ALA A 200 -4.84 -12.59 -25.00
N ILE A 201 -6.07 -13.06 -24.75
CA ILE A 201 -6.56 -13.37 -23.39
C ILE A 201 -5.78 -14.52 -22.76
N ALA A 202 -5.39 -15.54 -23.54
CA ALA A 202 -4.65 -16.69 -23.00
C ALA A 202 -3.21 -16.32 -22.63
N HIS A 203 -2.55 -15.51 -23.46
CA HIS A 203 -1.20 -15.03 -23.20
C HIS A 203 -1.15 -14.08 -21.98
N VAL A 204 -2.14 -13.19 -21.85
CA VAL A 204 -2.25 -12.27 -20.71
C VAL A 204 -2.62 -13.02 -19.42
N VAL A 205 -3.39 -14.11 -19.50
CA VAL A 205 -3.65 -15.00 -18.35
C VAL A 205 -2.37 -15.63 -17.81
N ASP A 206 -1.52 -16.17 -18.70
CA ASP A 206 -0.26 -16.81 -18.30
C ASP A 206 0.75 -15.79 -17.74
N GLN A 207 0.76 -14.56 -18.27
CA GLN A 207 1.63 -13.49 -17.77
C GLN A 207 1.18 -12.89 -16.43
N LEU A 208 -0.12 -12.82 -16.19
CA LEU A 208 -0.70 -12.21 -14.98
C LEU A 208 -1.00 -13.22 -13.87
N GLY A 209 -0.93 -14.53 -14.14
CA GLY A 209 -1.25 -15.58 -13.17
C GLY A 209 -2.70 -15.57 -12.68
N VAL A 210 -3.62 -14.92 -13.41
CA VAL A 210 -5.04 -14.80 -13.02
C VAL A 210 -5.90 -15.83 -13.73
N TYR A 211 -6.92 -16.33 -13.03
CA TYR A 211 -7.86 -17.29 -13.58
C TYR A 211 -8.58 -16.75 -14.82
N ARG A 212 -8.59 -17.50 -15.93
CA ARG A 212 -9.10 -17.08 -17.26
C ARG A 212 -10.53 -16.52 -17.22
N LYS A 213 -11.39 -17.05 -16.36
CA LYS A 213 -12.78 -16.58 -16.22
C LYS A 213 -12.86 -15.19 -15.58
N ALA A 214 -11.95 -14.86 -14.66
CA ALA A 214 -11.87 -13.55 -14.02
C ALA A 214 -11.45 -12.48 -15.03
N LEU A 215 -10.42 -12.75 -15.85
CA LEU A 215 -9.99 -11.82 -16.89
C LEU A 215 -11.09 -11.55 -17.92
N ARG A 216 -11.84 -12.59 -18.33
CA ARG A 216 -13.01 -12.42 -19.21
C ARG A 216 -14.11 -11.57 -18.57
N GLY A 217 -14.39 -11.77 -17.29
CA GLY A 217 -15.35 -10.97 -16.55
C GLY A 217 -14.96 -9.49 -16.51
N TRP A 218 -13.68 -9.19 -16.29
CA TRP A 218 -13.19 -7.81 -16.27
C TRP A 218 -13.23 -7.14 -17.65
N VAL A 219 -12.91 -7.88 -18.72
CA VAL A 219 -13.06 -7.37 -20.10
C VAL A 219 -14.53 -7.07 -20.41
N HIS A 220 -15.44 -7.95 -19.99
CA HIS A 220 -16.88 -7.75 -20.18
C HIS A 220 -17.39 -6.51 -19.46
N GLN A 221 -17.00 -6.32 -18.19
CA GLN A 221 -17.38 -5.14 -17.42
C GLN A 221 -16.80 -3.85 -18.00
N ALA A 222 -15.55 -3.88 -18.48
CA ALA A 222 -14.94 -2.73 -19.15
C ALA A 222 -15.66 -2.37 -20.46
N GLU A 223 -16.11 -3.37 -21.24
CA GLU A 223 -16.92 -3.10 -22.44
C GLU A 223 -18.30 -2.52 -22.12
N ILE A 224 -18.88 -2.89 -20.97
CA ILE A 224 -20.13 -2.29 -20.47
C ILE A 224 -19.89 -0.84 -20.06
N ASP A 225 -18.81 -0.58 -19.33
CA ASP A 225 -18.46 0.76 -18.85
C ASP A 225 -18.10 1.72 -20.00
N ASP A 226 -17.51 1.21 -21.09
CA ASP A 226 -17.23 1.94 -22.33
C ASP A 226 -18.46 2.08 -23.26
N GLY A 227 -19.62 1.54 -22.87
CA GLY A 227 -20.85 1.56 -23.67
C GLY A 227 -20.79 0.69 -24.94
N GLN A 228 -19.78 -0.17 -25.08
CA GLN A 228 -19.63 -1.10 -26.20
C GLN A 228 -20.47 -2.37 -26.03
N ARG A 229 -20.95 -2.61 -24.81
CA ARG A 229 -21.75 -3.78 -24.45
C ARG A 229 -22.87 -3.36 -23.52
N LEU A 230 -24.05 -3.97 -23.70
CA LEU A 230 -25.19 -3.74 -22.83
C LEU A 230 -24.97 -4.43 -21.47
N GLY A 231 -25.19 -3.69 -20.39
CA GLY A 231 -25.10 -4.17 -19.02
C GLY A 231 -25.16 -3.01 -18.02
N THR A 232 -25.18 -3.32 -16.72
CA THR A 232 -25.08 -2.30 -15.68
C THR A 232 -23.64 -1.82 -15.60
N SER A 233 -23.42 -0.54 -15.89
CA SER A 233 -22.09 0.05 -15.75
C SER A 233 -21.66 0.05 -14.28
N THR A 234 -20.36 0.05 -14.03
CA THR A 234 -19.79 0.18 -12.68
C THR A 234 -20.28 1.46 -12.00
N SER A 235 -20.41 2.56 -12.76
CA SER A 235 -21.01 3.82 -12.30
C SER A 235 -22.46 3.64 -11.87
N ASP A 236 -23.27 2.93 -12.64
CA ASP A 236 -24.68 2.73 -12.32
C ASP A 236 -24.86 1.77 -11.15
N ALA A 237 -24.03 0.74 -11.03
CA ALA A 237 -24.02 -0.16 -9.88
C ALA A 237 -23.66 0.58 -8.58
N GLN A 238 -22.72 1.52 -8.64
CA GLN A 238 -22.36 2.39 -7.51
C GLN A 238 -23.53 3.29 -7.11
N LYS A 239 -24.17 3.96 -8.08
CA LYS A 239 -25.37 4.79 -7.84
C LYS A 239 -26.51 3.97 -7.24
N ILE A 240 -26.75 2.76 -7.72
CA ILE A 240 -27.77 1.85 -7.16
C ILE A 240 -27.45 1.56 -5.70
N THR A 241 -26.20 1.24 -5.38
CA THR A 241 -25.77 0.92 -4.01
C THR A 241 -25.92 2.12 -3.07
N GLU A 242 -25.55 3.31 -3.54
CA GLU A 242 -25.69 4.57 -2.80
C GLU A 242 -27.16 4.91 -2.53
N LEU A 243 -28.00 4.87 -3.57
CA LEU A 243 -29.44 5.09 -3.44
C LEU A 243 -30.10 4.05 -2.53
N GLU A 244 -29.69 2.79 -2.60
CA GLU A 244 -30.19 1.75 -1.69
C GLU A 244 -29.81 2.01 -0.23
N ARG A 245 -28.61 2.54 0.03
CA ARG A 245 -28.18 2.96 1.37
C ARG A 245 -29.03 4.13 1.87
N GLU A 246 -29.21 5.15 1.05
CA GLU A 246 -30.05 6.31 1.39
C GLU A 246 -31.49 5.89 1.69
N VAL A 247 -32.07 5.02 0.86
CA VAL A 247 -33.41 4.46 1.07
C VAL A 247 -33.50 3.67 2.38
N ARG A 248 -32.46 2.90 2.75
CA ARG A 248 -32.42 2.18 4.03
C ARG A 248 -32.38 3.15 5.22
N GLU A 249 -31.57 4.20 5.15
CA GLU A 249 -31.45 5.21 6.19
C GLU A 249 -32.75 6.00 6.37
N LEU A 250 -33.35 6.46 5.26
CA LEU A 250 -34.63 7.17 5.27
C LEU A 250 -35.76 6.30 5.82
N ARG A 251 -35.81 5.00 5.49
CA ARG A 251 -36.80 4.06 6.06
C ARG A 251 -36.60 3.87 7.55
N ARG A 252 -35.35 3.80 8.03
CA ARG A 252 -35.04 3.69 9.46
C ARG A 252 -35.47 4.94 10.21
N ALA A 253 -35.14 6.13 9.69
CA ALA A 253 -35.56 7.42 10.25
C ALA A 253 -37.09 7.55 10.27
N GLY A 254 -37.75 7.20 9.17
CA GLY A 254 -39.21 7.20 9.08
C GLY A 254 -39.88 6.27 10.09
N LYS A 255 -39.29 5.11 10.39
CA LYS A 255 -39.80 4.19 11.42
C LYS A 255 -39.69 4.80 12.81
N ILE A 256 -38.55 5.40 13.14
CA ILE A 256 -38.30 6.09 14.41
C ILE A 256 -39.30 7.24 14.60
N LEU A 257 -39.50 8.07 13.58
CA LEU A 257 -40.43 9.20 13.62
C LEU A 257 -41.87 8.75 13.79
N LYS A 258 -42.30 7.67 13.12
CA LYS A 258 -43.65 7.10 13.31
C LYS A 258 -43.86 6.54 14.72
N THR A 259 -42.86 5.88 15.30
CA THR A 259 -42.90 5.42 16.70
C THR A 259 -42.96 6.60 17.68
N ALA A 260 -42.18 7.66 17.44
CA ALA A 260 -42.22 8.88 18.25
C ALA A 260 -43.56 9.63 18.15
N ALA A 261 -44.18 9.66 16.97
CA ALA A 261 -45.50 10.24 16.76
C ALA A 261 -46.60 9.52 17.57
N CYS A 262 -46.54 8.20 17.71
CA CYS A 262 -47.45 7.44 18.59
C CYS A 262 -47.32 7.82 20.08
N LEU A 263 -46.14 8.25 20.53
CA LEU A 263 -45.95 8.73 21.91
C LEU A 263 -46.58 10.12 22.14
N ARG A 264 -46.74 10.93 21.08
CA ARG A 264 -47.31 12.28 21.16
C ARG A 264 -48.83 12.30 21.34
N CYS A 265 -49.54 11.25 20.92
CA CYS A 265 -51.00 11.14 21.07
C CYS A 265 -51.48 10.74 22.48
N ARG A 266 -50.59 10.59 23.47
CA ARG A 266 -50.96 10.32 24.88
C ARG A 266 -50.80 11.51 25.82
N ALA A 267 -50.36 12.66 25.31
CA ALA A 267 -50.30 13.91 26.08
C ALA A 267 -51.36 14.89 25.57
N SER A 268 -52.63 14.56 25.77
CA SER A 268 -53.70 15.57 25.76
C SER A 268 -53.50 16.49 26.98
N VAL A 269 -53.37 17.79 26.71
CA VAL A 269 -53.29 18.87 27.70
C VAL A 269 -54.48 18.79 28.66
N PRO A 270 -54.28 18.83 30.00
CA PRO A 270 -55.39 18.93 30.94
C PRO A 270 -55.98 20.34 30.86
N ASP A 271 -57.30 20.38 30.71
CA ASP A 271 -58.15 21.57 30.71
C ASP A 271 -57.92 22.41 31.98
N GLN A 272 -57.49 23.67 31.83
CA GLN A 272 -57.40 24.61 32.95
C GLN A 272 -58.73 25.38 33.06
N LYS A 273 -59.53 25.03 34.07
CA LYS A 273 -60.50 25.92 34.70
C LYS A 273 -59.82 26.81 35.72
#